data_AF-A0A3E0PV89-F1
#
_entry.id   AF-A0A3E0PV89-F1
#
_cell.length_a   1.000
_cell.length_b   1.000
_cell.length_c   1.000
_cell.angle_alpha   90.00
_cell.angle_beta   90.00
_cell.angle_gamma   90.00
#
_symmetry.space_group_name_H-M   'P 1'
#
loop_
_entity.id
_entity.type
_entity.pdbx_description
1 polymer ?
#
loop_
_entity_poly.entity_id
_entity_poly.type
_entity_poly.pdbx_seq_one_letter_code
_entity_poly.pdbx_strand_id
1 'polypeptide(L)'
;MKLENDRKADRQYTVRSVPERLDRELRKRARLEQKSLNRLIIEILSNAVSPDAIADVNHRLDRYSGSWVDDAEFDAAMQELDGIDEEIWQ
;
A
#
# COMPACT_ATOMS: atom_id res chain seq x y z
N MET A 1 -1.89 28.63 22.91
CA MET A 1 -2.50 27.42 22.31
C MET A 1 -1.35 26.54 21.81
N LYS A 2 -0.93 25.55 22.61
CA LYS A 2 0.14 24.62 22.22
C LYS A 2 -0.50 23.57 21.30
N LEU A 3 -0.06 23.50 20.06
CA LEU A 3 -0.37 22.38 19.18
C LEU A 3 0.37 21.17 19.76
N GLU A 4 -0.36 20.27 20.41
CA GLU A 4 0.13 18.94 20.75
C GLU A 4 0.46 18.24 19.44
N ASN A 5 1.76 18.13 19.19
CA ASN A 5 2.30 17.37 18.08
C ASN A 5 2.10 15.90 18.44
N ASP A 6 0.99 15.33 18.00
CA ASP A 6 0.64 13.92 18.16
C ASP A 6 1.58 13.06 17.29
N ARG A 7 2.86 13.01 17.67
CA ARG A 7 3.82 12.07 17.11
C ARG A 7 3.36 10.68 17.55
N LYS A 8 2.68 9.99 16.64
CA LYS A 8 2.49 8.53 16.65
C LYS A 8 3.77 7.91 17.23
N ALA A 9 3.66 7.27 18.41
CA ALA A 9 4.83 6.81 19.15
C ALA A 9 5.67 5.88 18.26
N ASP A 10 6.87 6.32 17.89
CA ASP A 10 7.76 5.58 16.98
C ASP A 10 8.40 4.43 17.76
N ARG A 11 7.78 3.25 17.67
CA ARG A 11 8.26 2.04 18.35
C ARG A 11 9.38 1.41 17.53
N GLN A 12 10.60 1.48 18.06
CA GLN A 12 11.77 0.87 17.44
C GLN A 12 12.14 -0.45 18.10
N TYR A 13 12.37 -1.48 17.29
CA TYR A 13 12.89 -2.77 17.73
C TYR A 13 14.26 -3.02 17.08
N THR A 14 15.18 -3.64 17.83
CA THR A 14 16.45 -4.13 17.29
C THR A 14 16.41 -5.65 17.23
N VAL A 15 16.40 -6.21 16.01
CA VAL A 15 16.54 -7.65 15.80
C VAL A 15 18.02 -8.00 15.80
N ARG A 16 18.47 -8.74 16.80
CA ARG A 16 19.88 -9.14 16.97
C ARG A 16 20.12 -10.53 16.41
N SER A 17 21.37 -10.82 16.06
CA SER A 17 21.83 -12.16 15.65
C SER A 17 21.08 -12.72 14.44
N VAL A 18 20.77 -11.87 13.45
CA VAL A 18 20.14 -12.31 12.19
C VAL A 18 21.10 -13.26 11.46
N PRO A 19 20.70 -14.52 11.16
CA PRO A 19 21.55 -15.46 10.43
C PRO A 19 21.94 -14.90 9.07
N GLU A 20 23.19 -15.09 8.65
CA GLU A 20 23.74 -14.51 7.40
C GLU A 20 22.91 -14.91 6.17
N ARG A 21 22.48 -16.18 6.11
CA ARG A 21 21.60 -16.66 5.03
C ARG A 21 20.28 -15.87 4.99
N LEU A 22 19.71 -15.53 6.14
CA LEU A 22 18.45 -14.79 6.22
C LEU A 22 18.64 -13.33 5.78
N ASP A 23 19.70 -12.64 6.23
CA ASP A 23 20.00 -11.27 5.79
C ASP A 23 20.17 -11.19 4.26
N ARG A 24 20.89 -12.16 3.66
CA ARG A 24 21.06 -12.23 2.19
C ARG A 24 19.73 -12.35 1.46
N GLU A 25 18.85 -13.26 1.88
CA GLU A 25 17.54 -13.43 1.25
C GLU A 25 16.63 -12.22 1.44
N LEU A 26 16.63 -11.60 2.63
CA LEU A 26 15.86 -10.38 2.90
C LEU A 26 16.33 -9.22 2.00
N ARG A 27 17.64 -9.01 1.85
CA ARG A 27 18.20 -7.97 0.97
C ARG A 27 17.92 -8.24 -0.50
N LYS A 28 18.02 -9.50 -0.94
CA LYS A 28 17.69 -9.91 -2.31
C LYS A 28 16.22 -9.58 -2.61
N ARG A 29 15.32 -9.96 -1.72
CA ARG A 29 13.88 -9.68 -1.85
C ARG A 29 13.58 -8.18 -1.83
N ALA A 30 14.20 -7.41 -0.94
CA ALA A 30 14.03 -5.96 -0.87
C ALA A 30 14.42 -5.27 -2.18
N ARG A 31 15.51 -5.72 -2.83
CA ARG A 31 15.94 -5.22 -4.15
C ARG A 31 14.93 -5.55 -5.25
N LEU A 32 14.45 -6.80 -5.29
CA LEU A 32 13.46 -7.25 -6.28
C LEU A 32 12.14 -6.47 -6.16
N GLU A 33 11.70 -6.18 -4.94
CA GLU A 33 10.46 -5.44 -4.67
C GLU A 33 10.65 -3.90 -4.67
N GLN A 34 11.88 -3.41 -4.90
CA GLN A 34 12.23 -1.97 -4.82
C GLN A 34 11.82 -1.32 -3.49
N LYS A 35 11.91 -2.07 -2.38
CA LYS A 35 11.57 -1.62 -1.03
C LYS A 35 12.82 -1.41 -0.19
N SER A 36 12.74 -0.51 0.80
CA SER A 36 13.75 -0.48 1.86
C SER A 36 13.68 -1.76 2.68
N LEU A 37 14.84 -2.22 3.17
CA LEU A 37 14.90 -3.44 4.01
C LEU A 37 13.97 -3.32 5.23
N ASN A 38 13.93 -2.15 5.86
CA ASN A 38 13.04 -1.89 7.00
C ASN A 38 11.57 -2.04 6.62
N ARG A 39 11.14 -1.47 5.47
CA ARG A 39 9.75 -1.57 5.01
C ARG A 39 9.35 -3.03 4.78
N LEU A 40 10.20 -3.80 4.10
CA LEU A 40 9.96 -5.22 3.86
C LEU A 40 9.85 -6.01 5.17
N ILE A 41 10.73 -5.76 6.15
CA ILE A 41 10.69 -6.45 7.45
C ILE A 41 9.39 -6.15 8.19
N ILE A 42 8.95 -4.89 8.22
CA ILE A 42 7.68 -4.52 8.85
C ILE A 42 6.49 -5.18 8.18
N GLU A 43 6.44 -5.22 6.84
CA GLU A 43 5.39 -5.92 6.08
C GLU A 43 5.35 -7.42 6.40
N ILE A 44 6.50 -8.09 6.40
CA ILE A 44 6.60 -9.52 6.74
C ILE A 44 6.12 -9.78 8.18
N LEU A 45 6.62 -9.01 9.15
CA LEU A 45 6.27 -9.20 10.57
C LEU A 45 4.78 -8.98 10.80
N SER A 46 4.24 -7.94 10.20
CA SER A 46 2.85 -7.58 10.40
C SER A 46 1.92 -8.58 9.71
N ASN A 47 2.23 -9.05 8.49
CA ASN A 47 1.49 -10.14 7.84
C ASN A 47 1.55 -11.45 8.63
N ALA A 48 2.69 -11.74 9.27
CA ALA A 48 2.87 -12.96 10.07
C ALA A 48 2.14 -12.92 11.41
N VAL A 49 2.08 -11.75 12.05
CA VAL A 49 1.50 -11.58 13.40
C VAL A 49 0.01 -11.24 13.34
N SER A 50 -0.41 -10.49 12.32
CA SER A 50 -1.80 -10.10 12.14
C SER A 50 -2.06 -9.81 10.65
N PRO A 51 -2.45 -10.84 9.88
CA PRO A 51 -2.74 -10.70 8.44
C PRO A 51 -3.71 -9.55 8.11
N ASP A 52 -4.60 -9.21 9.04
CA ASP A 52 -5.59 -8.13 8.89
C ASP A 52 -5.12 -6.76 9.43
N ALA A 53 -3.95 -6.68 10.08
CA ALA A 53 -3.46 -5.42 10.66
C ALA A 53 -2.84 -4.47 9.63
N ILE A 54 -2.51 -4.98 8.44
CA ILE A 54 -2.04 -4.17 7.32
C ILE A 54 -2.98 -4.32 6.12
N ALA A 55 -4.21 -3.85 6.25
CA ALA A 55 -4.74 -3.12 5.11
C ALA A 55 -3.89 -1.84 4.99
N ASP A 56 -2.72 -1.91 4.34
CA ASP A 56 -1.96 -0.72 3.93
C ASP A 56 -2.83 -0.04 2.88
N VAL A 57 -3.74 0.82 3.35
CA VAL A 57 -4.55 1.65 2.48
C VAL A 57 -3.56 2.49 1.67
N ASN A 58 -3.47 2.21 0.38
CA ASN A 58 -2.53 2.89 -0.50
C ASN A 58 -3.02 4.32 -0.76
N HIS A 59 -2.57 5.25 0.08
CA HIS A 59 -2.96 6.67 0.04
C HIS A 59 -2.33 7.47 -1.12
N ARG A 60 -1.67 6.83 -2.08
CA ARG A 60 -1.02 7.55 -3.20
C ARG A 60 -2.02 8.26 -4.11
N LEU A 61 -3.27 7.80 -4.14
CA LEU A 61 -4.32 8.40 -4.95
C LEU A 61 -5.11 9.49 -4.21
N ASP A 62 -4.96 9.64 -2.89
CA ASP A 62 -5.70 10.60 -2.08
C ASP A 62 -5.54 12.04 -2.58
N ARG A 63 -4.35 12.38 -3.12
CA ARG A 63 -4.07 13.70 -3.70
C ARG A 63 -4.93 14.07 -4.92
N TYR A 64 -5.55 13.07 -5.56
CA TYR A 64 -6.44 13.26 -6.70
C TYR A 64 -7.92 13.24 -6.28
N SER A 65 -8.22 12.94 -5.02
CA SER A 65 -9.58 13.01 -4.50
C SER A 65 -10.08 14.45 -4.57
N GLY A 66 -11.23 14.66 -5.19
CA GLY A 66 -11.81 15.99 -5.39
C GLY A 66 -11.11 16.85 -6.45
N SER A 67 -10.10 16.34 -7.16
CA SER A 67 -9.46 17.04 -8.28
C SER A 67 -10.09 16.71 -9.63
N TRP A 68 -11.33 16.19 -9.63
CA TRP A 68 -12.04 15.88 -10.87
C TRP A 68 -12.31 17.16 -11.66
N VAL A 69 -12.14 17.06 -12.97
CA VAL A 69 -12.51 18.10 -13.92
C VAL A 69 -13.53 17.48 -14.84
N ASP A 70 -14.68 18.12 -14.99
CA ASP A 70 -15.75 17.63 -15.86
C ASP A 70 -15.24 17.50 -17.30
N ASP A 71 -15.44 16.31 -17.88
CA ASP A 71 -14.96 15.94 -19.20
C ASP A 71 -16.07 15.19 -19.95
N ALA A 72 -16.63 15.86 -20.97
CA ALA A 72 -17.73 15.32 -21.77
C ALA A 72 -17.31 14.10 -22.61
N GLU A 73 -16.03 13.96 -22.97
CA GLU A 73 -15.54 12.78 -23.69
C GLU A 73 -15.50 11.57 -22.77
N PHE A 74 -15.08 11.77 -21.51
CA PHE A 74 -15.13 10.75 -20.48
C PHE A 74 -16.57 10.30 -20.21
N ASP A 75 -17.52 11.23 -20.08
CA ASP A 75 -18.94 10.91 -19.84
C ASP A 75 -19.54 10.08 -20.98
N ALA A 76 -19.23 10.42 -22.23
CA ALA A 76 -19.67 9.66 -23.39
C ALA A 76 -19.09 8.23 -23.40
N ALA A 77 -17.81 8.08 -23.06
CA ALA A 77 -17.17 6.77 -22.95
C ALA A 77 -17.76 5.92 -21.81
N MET A 78 -18.09 6.54 -20.68
CA MET A 78 -18.74 5.83 -19.56
C MET A 78 -20.13 5.31 -19.92
N GLN A 79 -20.91 6.05 -20.72
CA GLN A 79 -22.22 5.58 -21.19
C GLN A 79 -22.12 4.32 -22.07
N GLU A 80 -21.04 4.19 -22.86
CA GLU A 80 -20.78 2.99 -23.65
C GLU A 80 -20.43 1.80 -22.75
N LEU A 81 -19.66 2.02 -21.68
CA LEU A 81 -19.23 0.99 -20.74
C LEU A 81 -20.32 0.55 -19.75
N ASP A 82 -21.36 1.36 -19.52
CA ASP A 82 -22.45 1.06 -18.59
C ASP A 82 -23.46 0.03 -19.17
N GLY A 83 -23.36 -0.26 -20.47
CA GLY A 83 -24.13 -1.32 -21.11
C GLY A 83 -23.64 -2.70 -20.70
N ILE A 84 -24.46 -3.44 -19.95
CA ILE A 84 -24.20 -4.86 -19.67
C ILE A 84 -24.67 -5.69 -20.87
N ASP A 85 -23.75 -6.45 -21.46
CA ASP A 85 -24.09 -7.51 -22.41
C ASP A 85 -24.62 -8.73 -21.64
N GLU A 86 -25.93 -8.92 -21.65
CA GLU A 86 -26.61 -10.01 -20.94
C GLU A 86 -26.20 -11.40 -21.44
N GLU A 87 -25.72 -11.53 -22.67
CA GLU A 87 -25.30 -12.82 -23.26
C GLU A 87 -23.90 -13.23 -22.75
N ILE A 88 -23.04 -12.25 -22.44
CA ILE A 88 -21.70 -12.47 -21.84
C ILE A 88 -21.77 -12.63 -20.31
N TRP A 89 -22.81 -12.12 -19.67
CA TRP A 89 -22.95 -12.08 -18.20
C TRP A 89 -23.50 -13.38 -17.57
N GLN A 90 -23.94 -14.37 -18.36
CA GLN A 90 -24.36 -15.70 -17.90
C GLN A 90 -23.17 -16.64 -17.67
#